data_AF-A0AA42S0D5-F1
#
_entry.id   AF-A0AA42S0D5-F1
#
_cell.length_a   1.000
_cell.length_b   1.000
_cell.length_c   1.000
_cell.angle_alpha   90.00
_cell.angle_beta   90.00
_cell.angle_gamma   90.00
#
_symmetry.space_group_name_H-M   'P 1'
#
loop_
_entity.id
_entity.type
_entity.pdbx_description
1 polymer ?
#
loop_
_entity_poly.entity_id
_entity_poly.type
_entity_poly.pdbx_seq_one_letter_code
_entity_poly.pdbx_strand_id
1 'polypeptide(L)'
;MYLPSFVSSSVAVPVARFFAWLKQHHRQVVVINSAGNNAARTDDHLPAALVSEQLLVIGAHQRSGRAVPLTDVDFAVPRRSSNTGPRVDISAAACLRPVSASAGDLASGCGTGNGNGGGYAGHQS
;
A
#
# COMPACT_ATOMS: atom_id res chain seq x y z
N MET A 1 -5.06 -13.59 23.29
CA MET A 1 -4.93 -13.48 21.82
C MET A 1 -6.24 -12.87 21.32
N TYR A 2 -6.26 -11.57 21.08
CA TYR A 2 -7.48 -10.82 20.73
C TYR A 2 -7.46 -10.61 19.22
N LEU A 3 -8.31 -11.32 18.48
CA LEU A 3 -8.59 -11.02 17.08
C LEU A 3 -9.87 -10.19 17.07
N PRO A 4 -9.86 -8.94 16.58
CA PRO A 4 -11.09 -8.18 16.43
C PRO A 4 -11.99 -8.90 15.42
N SER A 5 -13.26 -9.01 15.77
CA SER A 5 -14.34 -9.52 14.94
C SER A 5 -14.41 -8.71 13.64
N PHE A 6 -14.64 -9.39 12.50
CA PHE A 6 -14.80 -8.85 11.13
C PHE A 6 -13.61 -8.93 10.16
N VAL A 7 -12.80 -9.98 10.21
CA VAL A 7 -12.05 -10.43 9.03
C VAL A 7 -12.56 -11.81 8.59
N SER A 8 -13.03 -11.94 7.34
CA SER A 8 -13.55 -13.18 6.77
C SER A 8 -12.60 -14.36 7.02
N SER A 9 -13.10 -15.38 7.70
CA SER A 9 -12.35 -16.42 8.41
C SER A 9 -11.56 -17.37 7.52
N SER A 10 -11.86 -17.44 6.21
CA SER A 10 -11.25 -18.42 5.31
C SER A 10 -9.80 -18.08 4.90
N VAL A 11 -9.44 -16.80 4.80
CA VAL A 11 -8.09 -16.35 4.35
C VAL A 11 -7.26 -15.75 5.49
N ALA A 12 -7.90 -15.14 6.49
CA ALA A 12 -7.22 -14.57 7.64
C ALA A 12 -6.44 -15.62 8.46
N VAL A 13 -7.05 -16.80 8.64
CA VAL A 13 -6.48 -17.87 9.48
C VAL A 13 -5.18 -18.44 8.86
N PRO A 14 -5.13 -18.82 7.57
CA PRO A 14 -3.88 -19.27 6.96
C PRO A 14 -2.74 -18.25 7.04
N VAL A 15 -3.03 -16.97 6.76
CA VAL A 15 -2.00 -15.91 6.76
C VAL A 15 -1.47 -15.66 8.17
N ALA A 16 -2.35 -15.60 9.18
CA ALA A 16 -1.90 -15.46 10.57
C ALA A 16 -1.04 -16.66 11.03
N ARG A 17 -1.39 -17.89 10.62
CA ARG A 17 -0.60 -19.09 10.92
C ARG A 17 0.76 -19.07 10.22
N PHE A 18 0.84 -18.54 9.00
CA PHE A 18 2.11 -18.33 8.31
C PHE A 18 3.05 -17.41 9.10
N PHE A 19 2.56 -16.27 9.59
CA PHE A 19 3.39 -15.37 10.42
C PHE A 19 3.81 -15.99 11.76
N ALA A 20 2.94 -16.78 12.40
CA ALA A 20 3.31 -17.52 13.60
C ALA A 20 4.42 -18.54 13.32
N TRP A 21 4.34 -19.25 12.19
CA TRP A 21 5.37 -20.19 11.77
C TRP A 21 6.70 -19.50 11.44
N LEU A 22 6.67 -18.37 10.73
CA LEU A 22 7.86 -17.53 10.47
C LEU A 22 8.55 -17.12 11.77
N LYS A 23 7.78 -16.67 12.77
CA LYS A 23 8.34 -16.26 14.07
C LYS A 23 9.01 -17.42 14.81
N GLN A 24 8.53 -18.64 14.62
CA GLN A 24 9.09 -19.82 15.26
C GLN A 24 10.35 -20.34 14.55
N HIS A 25 10.34 -20.38 13.21
CA HIS A 25 11.36 -21.10 12.44
C HIS A 25 12.33 -20.18 11.67
N HIS A 26 11.95 -18.93 11.40
CA HIS A 26 12.67 -18.00 10.52
C HIS A 26 12.62 -16.56 11.05
N ARG A 27 13.12 -16.33 12.26
CA ARG A 27 13.08 -15.02 12.94
C ARG A 27 13.79 -13.89 12.20
N GLN A 28 14.75 -14.22 11.34
CA GLN A 28 15.52 -13.28 10.53
C GLN A 28 14.78 -12.80 9.28
N VAL A 29 13.62 -13.39 8.95
CA VAL A 29 12.85 -13.01 7.76
C VAL A 29 11.93 -11.83 8.09
N VAL A 30 11.92 -10.84 7.20
CA VAL A 30 10.95 -9.74 7.19
C VAL A 30 10.13 -9.84 5.91
N VAL A 31 8.81 -9.71 6.05
CA VAL A 31 7.85 -9.69 4.96
C VAL A 31 7.54 -8.24 4.63
N ILE A 32 7.80 -7.85 3.38
CA ILE A 32 7.41 -6.56 2.83
C ILE A 32 6.07 -6.74 2.11
N ASN A 33 5.05 -5.98 2.49
CA ASN A 33 3.73 -6.01 1.85
C ASN A 33 3.31 -4.61 1.41
N SER A 34 2.60 -4.52 0.29
CA SER A 34 2.02 -3.26 -0.16
C SER A 34 0.75 -2.91 0.63
N ALA A 35 0.51 -1.64 0.95
CA ALA A 35 -0.72 -1.22 1.63
C ALA A 35 -1.99 -1.44 0.78
N GLY A 36 -1.86 -1.41 -0.55
CA GLY A 36 -2.96 -1.49 -1.51
C GLY A 36 -3.30 -0.12 -2.12
N ASN A 37 -4.08 -0.11 -3.20
CA ASN A 37 -4.38 1.09 -4.00
C ASN A 37 -5.88 1.41 -4.12
N ASN A 38 -6.66 1.15 -3.07
CA ASN A 38 -8.11 1.30 -3.09
C ASN A 38 -8.61 2.59 -2.42
N ALA A 39 -7.71 3.52 -2.06
CA ALA A 39 -8.01 4.71 -1.26
C ALA A 39 -8.75 4.37 0.06
N ALA A 40 -8.48 3.19 0.62
CA ALA A 40 -9.19 2.64 1.76
C ALA A 40 -8.31 2.60 3.02
N ARG A 41 -8.91 2.23 4.16
CA ARG A 41 -8.14 1.90 5.35
C ARG A 41 -7.51 0.52 5.19
N THR A 42 -6.28 0.36 5.69
CA THR A 42 -5.58 -0.94 5.69
C THR A 42 -6.25 -2.00 6.57
N ASP A 43 -7.18 -1.60 7.43
CA ASP A 43 -7.76 -2.40 8.53
C ASP A 43 -8.44 -3.69 8.03
N ASP A 44 -8.90 -3.73 6.77
CA ASP A 44 -9.58 -4.89 6.16
C ASP A 44 -8.75 -5.59 5.07
N HIS A 45 -7.51 -5.16 4.83
CA HIS A 45 -6.70 -5.63 3.71
C HIS A 45 -5.60 -6.56 4.20
N LEU A 46 -5.74 -7.87 4.00
CA LEU A 46 -4.69 -8.82 4.37
C LEU A 46 -3.56 -8.83 3.33
N PRO A 47 -2.29 -9.00 3.76
CA PRO A 47 -1.83 -9.09 5.14
C PRO A 47 -1.64 -7.74 5.84
N ALA A 48 -1.83 -6.59 5.16
CA ALA A 48 -1.62 -5.25 5.72
C ALA A 48 -2.37 -4.96 7.04
N ALA A 49 -3.54 -5.58 7.25
CA ALA A 49 -4.32 -5.49 8.47
C ALA A 49 -3.69 -6.22 9.67
N LEU A 50 -2.78 -7.17 9.44
CA LEU A 50 -2.20 -7.99 10.51
C LEU A 50 -1.15 -7.22 11.31
N VAL A 51 -1.07 -7.51 12.60
CA VAL A 51 -0.02 -7.01 13.49
C VAL A 51 1.04 -8.10 13.66
N SER A 52 2.24 -7.85 13.16
CA SER A 52 3.39 -8.75 13.29
C SER A 52 4.68 -7.95 13.22
N GLU A 53 5.65 -8.26 14.09
CA GLU A 53 6.99 -7.64 14.08
C GLU A 53 7.78 -7.95 12.81
N GLN A 54 7.41 -9.01 12.09
CA GLN A 54 8.05 -9.43 10.85
C GLN A 54 7.30 -8.93 9.60
N LEU A 55 6.33 -8.04 9.74
CA LEU A 55 5.57 -7.48 8.63
C LEU A 55 5.77 -5.97 8.55
N LEU A 56 6.29 -5.50 7.42
CA LEU A 56 6.34 -4.09 7.06
C LEU A 56 5.36 -3.82 5.92
N VAL A 57 4.45 -2.88 6.14
CA VAL A 57 3.44 -2.45 5.17
C VAL A 57 3.87 -1.12 4.56
N ILE A 58 3.94 -1.08 3.22
CA ILE A 58 4.43 0.07 2.47
C ILE A 58 3.28 0.83 1.80
N GLY A 59 3.11 2.10 2.17
CA GLY A 59 2.22 3.06 1.50
C GLY A 59 2.85 3.72 0.27
N ALA A 60 2.02 4.24 -0.63
CA ALA A 60 2.48 4.88 -1.87
C ALA A 60 2.51 6.39 -1.74
N HIS A 61 3.69 6.97 -1.96
CA HIS A 61 3.88 8.40 -2.20
C HIS A 61 4.23 8.66 -3.67
N GLN A 62 4.04 9.90 -4.09
CA GLN A 62 4.41 10.40 -5.41
C GLN A 62 5.06 11.76 -5.29
N ARG A 63 5.84 12.13 -6.31
CA ARG A 63 6.37 13.49 -6.42
C ARG A 63 5.21 14.49 -6.47
N SER A 64 5.29 15.58 -5.72
CA SER A 64 4.32 16.67 -5.86
C SER A 64 4.49 17.36 -7.22
N GLY A 65 3.43 18.03 -7.67
CA GLY A 65 3.51 18.87 -8.87
C GLY A 65 4.30 20.17 -8.66
N ARG A 66 4.89 20.39 -7.48
CA ARG A 66 5.54 21.64 -7.10
C ARG A 66 7.03 21.59 -7.42
N ALA A 67 7.59 22.71 -7.87
CA ALA A 67 9.02 22.86 -8.11
C ALA A 67 9.75 23.25 -6.81
N VAL A 68 9.85 22.30 -5.87
CA VAL A 68 10.52 22.48 -4.58
C VAL A 68 11.78 21.61 -4.48
N PRO A 69 12.76 21.97 -3.62
CA PRO A 69 13.94 21.13 -3.36
C PRO A 69 13.58 19.73 -2.84
N LEU A 70 14.46 18.75 -3.05
CA LEU A 70 14.28 17.36 -2.57
C LEU A 70 14.09 17.23 -1.06
N THR A 71 14.68 18.16 -0.30
CA THR A 71 14.63 18.22 1.16
C THR A 71 13.37 18.90 1.67
N ASP A 72 12.55 19.48 0.79
CA ASP A 72 11.31 20.13 1.16
C ASP A 72 10.24 19.09 1.50
N VAL A 73 9.48 19.31 2.57
CA VAL A 73 8.39 18.42 2.99
C VAL A 73 7.30 18.29 1.93
N ASP A 74 7.15 19.31 1.08
CA ASP A 74 6.21 19.33 -0.03
C ASP A 74 6.72 18.59 -1.27
N PHE A 75 7.94 18.03 -1.24
CA PHE A 75 8.52 17.33 -2.41
C PHE A 75 7.75 16.04 -2.75
N ALA A 76 7.30 15.30 -1.74
CA ALA A 76 6.58 14.04 -1.90
C ALA A 76 5.26 14.08 -1.13
N VAL A 77 4.18 13.68 -1.79
CA VAL A 77 2.84 13.64 -1.20
C VAL A 77 2.28 12.22 -1.22
N PRO A 78 1.41 11.86 -0.25
CA PRO A 78 0.65 10.63 -0.32
C PRO A 78 -0.11 10.53 -1.64
N ARG A 79 -0.08 9.36 -2.28
CA ARG A 79 -0.89 9.12 -3.47
C ARG A 79 -2.34 8.96 -3.04
N ARG A 80 -3.27 9.64 -3.72
CA ARG A 80 -4.71 9.61 -3.40
C ARG A 80 -5.31 8.21 -3.39
N SER A 81 -4.79 7.31 -4.22
CA SER A 81 -5.25 5.93 -4.28
C SER A 81 -4.58 5.01 -3.26
N SER A 82 -3.49 5.42 -2.59
CA SER A 82 -2.85 4.57 -1.58
C SER A 82 -3.83 4.31 -0.45
N ASN A 83 -3.87 3.07 0.02
CA ASN A 83 -4.47 2.80 1.31
C ASN A 83 -3.66 3.51 2.41
N THR A 84 -4.36 3.93 3.46
CA THR A 84 -3.80 4.67 4.60
C THR A 84 -4.26 4.04 5.91
N GLY A 85 -3.59 4.35 7.01
CA GLY A 85 -3.98 3.88 8.33
C GLY A 85 -2.79 3.59 9.22
N PRO A 86 -3.05 3.29 10.50
CA PRO A 86 -2.01 3.05 11.50
C PRO A 86 -1.17 1.80 11.21
N ARG A 87 -1.59 0.96 10.25
CA ARG A 87 -0.82 -0.21 9.83
C ARG A 87 0.17 0.06 8.70
N VAL A 88 0.18 1.25 8.10
CA VAL A 88 1.25 1.63 7.15
C VAL A 88 2.50 1.99 7.95
N ASP A 89 3.57 1.22 7.79
CA ASP A 89 4.79 1.40 8.58
C ASP A 89 5.76 2.39 7.91
N ILE A 90 5.87 2.35 6.58
CA ILE A 90 6.78 3.20 5.78
C ILE A 90 6.08 3.63 4.48
N SER A 91 6.41 4.80 3.96
CA SER A 91 5.99 5.24 2.62
C SER A 91 7.14 5.19 1.62
N ALA A 92 6.86 4.75 0.39
CA ALA A 92 7.84 4.69 -0.69
C ALA A 92 7.31 5.32 -1.99
N ALA A 93 8.22 5.74 -2.88
CA ALA A 93 7.86 6.29 -4.17
C ALA A 93 7.25 5.21 -5.08
N ALA A 94 5.99 5.41 -5.49
CA ALA A 94 5.24 4.48 -6.34
C ALA A 94 5.01 5.01 -7.77
N CYS A 95 5.44 6.25 -8.04
CA CYS A 95 5.39 6.88 -9.35
C CYS A 95 6.66 7.71 -9.57
N LEU A 96 7.45 7.38 -10.59
CA LEU A 96 8.61 8.16 -11.00
C LEU A 96 8.23 9.40 -11.83
N ARG A 97 7.01 9.43 -12.39
CA ARG A 97 6.45 10.55 -13.14
C ARG A 97 5.03 10.85 -12.64
N PRO A 98 4.68 12.12 -12.36
CA PRO A 98 3.28 12.51 -12.23
C PRO A 98 2.59 12.17 -13.57
N VAL A 99 1.40 11.59 -13.53
CA VAL A 99 0.59 11.39 -14.73
C VAL A 99 0.26 12.78 -15.28
N SER A 100 0.91 13.19 -16.37
CA SER A 100 0.50 14.40 -17.09
C SER A 100 -0.91 14.14 -17.63
N ALA A 101 -1.83 15.08 -17.39
CA ALA A 101 -3.22 15.00 -17.85
C ALA A 101 -3.38 15.03 -19.38
N SER A 102 -2.28 15.12 -20.12
CA SER A 102 -2.21 15.25 -21.58
C SER A 102 -1.22 14.24 -22.17
N ALA A 103 -1.56 12.96 -22.12
CA ALA A 103 -1.01 11.98 -23.06
C ALA A 103 -1.96 10.78 -23.13
N GLY A 104 -2.63 10.63 -24.27
CA GLY A 104 -3.52 9.51 -24.59
C GLY A 104 -2.82 8.16 -24.75
N ASP A 105 -1.56 8.04 -24.34
CA ASP A 105 -0.84 6.76 -24.31
C ASP A 105 0.18 6.82 -23.18
N LEU A 106 -0.02 5.94 -22.19
CA LEU A 106 0.96 5.19 -21.42
C LEU A 106 0.26 4.69 -20.16
N ALA A 107 -0.15 3.43 -20.20
CA ALA A 107 -0.58 2.64 -19.05
C ALA A 107 0.60 2.42 -18.06
N SER A 108 1.17 3.49 -17.50
CA SER A 108 2.15 3.40 -16.43
C SER A 108 1.40 3.18 -15.11
N GLY A 109 1.22 1.89 -14.76
CA GLY A 109 0.55 1.45 -13.54
C GLY A 109 1.28 1.94 -12.28
N CYS A 110 0.90 3.11 -11.82
CA CYS A 110 1.30 3.62 -10.52
C CYS A 110 0.59 2.84 -9.38
N GLY A 111 1.34 2.32 -8.41
CA GLY A 111 0.76 1.64 -7.24
C GLY A 111 1.80 1.16 -6.23
N THR A 112 1.36 0.89 -5.00
CA THR A 112 2.20 0.25 -3.94
C THR A 112 2.68 -1.16 -4.28
N GLY A 113 2.00 -1.81 -5.23
CA GLY A 113 2.42 -3.04 -5.90
C GLY A 113 2.20 -2.85 -7.39
N ASN A 114 3.17 -3.23 -8.23
CA ASN A 114 3.03 -3.14 -9.67
C ASN A 114 1.94 -4.11 -10.17
N GLY A 115 0.94 -3.61 -10.91
CA GLY A 115 0.04 -4.45 -11.70
C GLY A 115 -1.35 -3.86 -11.98
N ASN A 116 -1.56 -3.36 -13.21
CA ASN A 116 -2.84 -3.17 -13.92
C ASN A 116 -4.11 -2.90 -13.09
N GLY A 117 -4.36 -1.63 -12.77
CA GLY A 117 -5.72 -1.14 -12.52
C GLY A 117 -6.28 -0.52 -13.79
N GLY A 118 -6.90 -1.34 -14.64
CA GLY A 118 -7.72 -0.88 -15.76
C GLY A 118 -8.81 0.07 -15.26
N GLY A 119 -9.06 1.13 -16.03
CA GLY A 119 -9.83 2.28 -15.61
C GLY A 119 -11.30 1.98 -15.27
N TYR A 120 -11.77 2.62 -14.21
CA TYR A 120 -13.14 3.10 -14.14
C TYR A 120 -13.10 4.62 -14.30
N ALA A 121 -13.18 5.07 -15.56
CA ALA A 121 -13.51 6.44 -15.89
C ALA A 121 -15.00 6.64 -15.57
N GLY A 122 -15.30 7.06 -14.33
CA GLY A 122 -16.58 7.67 -14.02
C GLY A 122 -16.59 9.09 -14.57
N HIS A 123 -17.25 9.29 -15.70
CA HIS A 123 -17.69 10.61 -16.12
C HIS A 123 -18.56 11.21 -15.02
N GLN A 124 -18.14 12.33 -14.44
CA GLN A 124 -19.04 13.27 -13.77
C GLN A 124 -18.75 14.66 -14.33
N SER A 125 -19.70 15.08 -15.16
CA SER A 125 -20.11 16.43 -15.57
C SER A 125 -19.05 17.46 -15.96
#